data_AF-A0A563AF66-F1
#
_entry.id   AF-A0A563AF66-F1
#
_cell.length_a   1.000
_cell.length_b   1.000
_cell.length_c   1.000
_cell.angle_alpha   90.00
_cell.angle_beta   90.00
_cell.angle_gamma   90.00
#
_symmetry.space_group_name_H-M   'P 1'
#
loop_
_entity.id
_entity.type
_entity.pdbx_description
1 polymer ?
#
loop_
_entity_poly.entity_id
_entity_poly.type
_entity_poly.pdbx_seq_one_letter_code
_entity_poly.pdbx_strand_id
1 'polypeptide(L)'
;MYHIAVFPNSYSRTALKLPLHILNGPEVAGAVSAADVIINIARGEEVVEAEIGRPDRNVKLPPESLANTEMVGDLYLQAIEKGNTDVQVVHTGRMNNKTIAMATAMPVLAEAAGLNEEDVIHTPDTKIHQLVEENQVDLKALIHEIEADPTMQDMQVCIRALRRICKARNVNPDTASSSELVETLLDEYNNYPRISTSTLMKEQMLQNVAEKLRSEGKSEKEINEVVGKLDEFTDEEPDSVDTVTNFTNSIPMILSDKLIKNGYNADEVGVMSTE
;
A
#
# COMPACT_ATOMS: atom_id res chain seq x y z
N MET A 1 2.25 -7.05 18.86
CA MET A 1 1.81 -8.34 18.28
C MET A 1 2.18 -8.28 16.81
N TYR A 2 3.15 -9.08 16.37
CA TYR A 2 3.76 -8.94 15.03
C TYR A 2 3.02 -9.84 14.02
N HIS A 3 2.97 -9.42 12.75
CA HIS A 3 2.01 -9.91 11.74
C HIS A 3 2.73 -10.48 10.51
N ILE A 4 3.57 -11.50 10.72
CA ILE A 4 4.10 -12.34 9.64
C ILE A 4 3.34 -13.66 9.69
N ALA A 5 2.82 -14.08 8.54
CA ALA A 5 2.11 -15.35 8.39
C ALA A 5 2.83 -16.23 7.37
N VAL A 6 3.14 -17.45 7.78
CA VAL A 6 3.78 -18.48 6.94
C VAL A 6 2.79 -19.63 6.74
N PHE A 7 2.60 -20.03 5.48
CA PHE A 7 1.64 -21.08 5.09
C PHE A 7 2.36 -22.28 4.47
N PRO A 8 2.33 -23.47 5.11
CA PRO A 8 2.89 -24.68 4.54
C PRO A 8 1.90 -25.39 3.59
N ASN A 9 2.44 -26.17 2.66
CA ASN A 9 1.64 -26.92 1.71
C ASN A 9 0.84 -28.05 2.39
N SER A 10 -0.36 -28.31 1.87
CA SER A 10 -1.42 -29.25 2.30
C SER A 10 -2.33 -28.81 3.47
N TYR A 11 -3.48 -28.24 3.13
CA TYR A 11 -4.77 -28.25 3.88
C TYR A 11 -4.78 -27.85 5.37
N SER A 12 -3.68 -27.34 5.93
CA SER A 12 -3.68 -26.76 7.27
C SER A 12 -4.13 -25.30 7.17
N ARG A 13 -5.39 -25.04 7.57
CA ARG A 13 -5.97 -23.70 7.77
C ARG A 13 -5.24 -22.86 8.84
N THR A 14 -4.10 -23.31 9.34
CA THR A 14 -3.41 -22.72 10.49
C THR A 14 -2.17 -21.95 10.03
N ALA A 15 -2.32 -20.64 9.90
CA ALA A 15 -1.19 -19.72 9.69
C ALA A 15 -0.27 -19.76 10.92
N LEU A 16 1.03 -20.00 10.72
CA LEU A 16 1.99 -19.79 11.80
C LEU A 16 2.23 -18.29 11.94
N LYS A 17 1.72 -17.69 13.01
CA LYS A 17 1.96 -16.27 13.35
C LYS A 17 3.26 -16.17 14.14
N LEU A 18 4.28 -15.59 13.54
CA LEU A 18 5.61 -15.50 14.16
C LEU A 18 5.77 -14.18 14.94
N PRO A 19 6.08 -14.23 16.26
CA PRO A 19 6.55 -13.06 16.98
C PRO A 19 8.06 -12.82 16.70
N LEU A 20 8.48 -11.55 16.73
CA LEU A 20 9.78 -11.05 16.29
C LEU A 20 11.04 -11.68 16.96
N HIS A 21 10.88 -12.48 18.02
CA HIS A 21 11.97 -13.01 18.84
C HIS A 21 12.26 -14.52 18.63
N ILE A 22 11.60 -15.19 17.67
CA ILE A 22 11.71 -16.66 17.50
C ILE A 22 12.24 -17.02 16.09
N LEU A 23 13.16 -16.25 15.52
CA LEU A 23 13.71 -16.55 14.18
C LEU A 23 14.47 -17.88 14.09
N ASN A 24 15.07 -18.33 15.21
CA ASN A 24 16.02 -19.45 15.22
C ASN A 24 15.46 -20.73 15.85
N GLY A 25 14.14 -20.81 16.05
CA GLY A 25 13.49 -22.01 16.55
C GLY A 25 13.39 -23.10 15.48
N PRO A 26 13.58 -24.39 15.81
CA PRO A 26 13.41 -25.48 14.84
C PRO A 26 11.99 -25.54 14.23
N GLU A 27 10.99 -25.04 14.95
CA GLU A 27 9.61 -24.90 14.46
C GLU A 27 9.50 -23.88 13.32
N VAL A 28 10.24 -22.76 13.40
CA VAL A 28 10.25 -21.71 12.37
C VAL A 28 11.02 -22.18 11.14
N ALA A 29 12.18 -22.78 11.33
CA ALA A 29 12.98 -23.34 10.24
C ALA A 29 12.21 -24.44 9.47
N GLY A 30 11.43 -25.27 10.17
CA GLY A 30 10.58 -26.30 9.56
C GLY A 30 9.35 -25.74 8.84
N ALA A 31 8.73 -24.67 9.37
CA ALA A 31 7.60 -24.03 8.71
C ALA A 31 8.01 -23.31 7.43
N VAL A 32 9.15 -22.62 7.45
CA VAL A 32 9.69 -21.86 6.32
C VAL A 32 10.19 -22.77 5.19
N SER A 33 10.83 -23.89 5.53
CA SER A 33 11.29 -24.85 4.52
C SER A 33 10.16 -25.56 3.77
N ALA A 34 8.95 -25.57 4.34
CA ALA A 34 7.75 -26.14 3.73
C ALA A 34 6.74 -25.07 3.26
N ALA A 35 7.10 -23.79 3.36
CA ALA A 35 6.20 -22.68 3.07
C ALA A 35 6.02 -22.47 1.57
N ASP A 36 4.79 -22.36 1.12
CA ASP A 36 4.50 -21.89 -0.24
C ASP A 36 4.49 -20.36 -0.29
N VAL A 37 4.05 -19.70 0.81
CA VAL A 37 3.87 -18.26 0.87
C VAL A 37 4.31 -17.68 2.22
N ILE A 38 5.03 -16.56 2.17
CA ILE A 38 5.33 -15.69 3.30
C ILE A 38 4.58 -14.36 3.09
N ILE A 39 3.65 -14.04 4.00
CA ILE A 39 2.89 -12.78 3.93
C ILE A 39 3.47 -11.79 4.94
N ASN A 40 3.88 -10.63 4.43
CA ASN A 40 4.40 -9.51 5.19
C ASN A 40 3.36 -8.38 5.27
N ILE A 41 2.91 -8.07 6.49
CA ILE A 41 1.90 -7.03 6.72
C ILE A 41 2.54 -5.81 7.39
N ALA A 42 2.45 -4.65 6.73
CA ALA A 42 2.94 -3.39 7.26
C ALA A 42 2.12 -2.93 8.47
N ARG A 43 2.77 -2.24 9.42
CA ARG A 43 2.10 -1.58 10.56
C ARG A 43 1.76 -0.11 10.30
N GLY A 44 1.50 0.22 9.03
CA GLY A 44 1.29 1.58 8.55
C GLY A 44 2.57 2.19 7.99
N GLU A 45 2.48 3.48 7.67
CA GLU A 45 3.54 4.27 7.04
C GLU A 45 3.72 5.63 7.75
N GLU A 46 4.94 6.16 7.76
CA GLU A 46 5.24 7.49 8.28
C GLU A 46 5.27 8.49 7.12
N VAL A 47 4.41 9.51 7.17
CA VAL A 47 4.51 10.65 6.26
C VAL A 47 5.78 11.42 6.58
N VAL A 48 6.68 11.54 5.61
CA VAL A 48 7.88 12.37 5.74
C VAL A 48 7.62 13.77 5.20
N GLU A 49 8.55 14.68 5.50
CA GLU A 49 8.54 16.00 4.88
C GLU A 49 8.56 15.84 3.36
N ALA A 50 7.65 16.55 2.68
CA ALA A 50 7.46 16.38 1.26
C ALA A 50 8.70 16.83 0.48
N GLU A 51 9.24 15.96 -0.37
CA GLU A 51 10.29 16.33 -1.30
C GLU A 51 9.64 16.96 -2.54
N ILE A 52 10.04 18.20 -2.85
CA ILE A 52 9.49 18.93 -4.00
C ILE A 52 9.74 18.13 -5.28
N GLY A 53 8.67 17.81 -6.01
CA GLY A 53 8.72 17.07 -7.27
C GLY A 53 8.89 15.56 -7.12
N ARG A 54 8.81 15.01 -5.89
CA ARG A 54 8.81 13.56 -5.62
C ARG A 54 7.70 13.13 -4.65
N PRO A 55 6.42 13.40 -4.96
CA PRO A 55 5.30 12.92 -4.14
C PRO A 55 5.25 11.40 -4.01
N ASP A 56 5.87 10.66 -4.94
CA ASP A 56 6.07 9.22 -4.86
C ASP A 56 6.96 8.81 -3.67
N ARG A 57 7.72 9.71 -3.03
CA ARG A 57 8.61 9.40 -1.90
C ARG A 57 8.28 10.16 -0.61
N ASN A 58 7.10 10.76 -0.51
CA ASN A 58 6.65 11.49 0.68
C ASN A 58 6.20 10.58 1.85
N VAL A 59 6.74 9.37 1.87
CA VAL A 59 6.44 8.32 2.82
C VAL A 59 7.70 7.49 3.09
N LYS A 60 7.83 7.01 4.33
CA LYS A 60 8.81 5.97 4.68
C LYS A 60 8.15 4.87 5.50
N LEU A 61 8.78 3.70 5.49
CA LEU A 61 8.40 2.61 6.39
C LEU A 61 8.76 2.99 7.84
N PRO A 62 7.83 2.85 8.80
CA PRO A 62 8.16 3.01 10.21
C PRO A 62 9.13 1.90 10.64
N PRO A 63 9.86 2.09 11.75
CA PRO A 63 10.83 1.11 12.25
C PRO A 63 10.27 -0.32 12.36
N GLU A 64 8.99 -0.48 12.73
CA GLU A 64 8.33 -1.78 12.82
C GLU A 64 8.14 -2.45 11.45
N SER A 65 7.76 -1.68 10.43
CA SER A 65 7.61 -2.19 9.06
C SER A 65 8.97 -2.53 8.45
N LEU A 66 10.02 -1.75 8.76
CA LEU A 66 11.40 -2.07 8.38
C LEU A 66 11.85 -3.40 9.00
N ALA A 67 11.65 -3.57 10.31
CA ALA A 67 12.03 -4.81 11.02
C ALA A 67 11.28 -6.04 10.49
N ASN A 68 9.98 -5.92 10.18
CA ASN A 68 9.22 -7.01 9.55
C ASN A 68 9.78 -7.35 8.16
N THR A 69 10.19 -6.34 7.40
CA THR A 69 10.69 -6.51 6.03
C THR A 69 12.07 -7.18 6.01
N GLU A 70 12.96 -6.78 6.92
CA GLU A 70 14.24 -7.47 7.15
C GLU A 70 14.02 -8.94 7.53
N MET A 71 13.09 -9.19 8.46
CA MET A 71 12.75 -10.55 8.88
C MET A 71 12.24 -11.43 7.73
N VAL A 72 11.39 -10.89 6.86
CA VAL A 72 10.85 -11.64 5.72
C VAL A 72 11.94 -11.97 4.70
N GLY A 73 12.89 -11.06 4.46
CA GLY A 73 14.08 -11.35 3.66
C GLY A 73 14.91 -12.50 4.24
N ASP A 74 15.09 -12.52 5.56
CA ASP A 74 15.78 -13.60 6.26
C ASP A 74 15.06 -14.95 6.15
N LEU A 75 13.73 -14.96 6.27
CA LEU A 75 12.93 -16.17 6.10
C LEU A 75 13.00 -16.68 4.66
N TYR A 76 12.95 -15.80 3.67
CA TYR A 76 13.13 -16.18 2.27
C TYR A 76 14.50 -16.84 2.03
N LEU A 77 15.59 -16.22 2.49
CA LEU A 77 16.93 -16.80 2.35
C LEU A 77 17.04 -18.18 3.02
N GLN A 78 16.47 -18.33 4.22
CA GLN A 78 16.42 -19.63 4.90
C GLN A 78 15.64 -20.68 4.10
N ALA A 79 14.53 -20.31 3.46
CA ALA A 79 13.77 -21.23 2.61
C ALA A 79 14.62 -21.71 1.43
N ILE A 80 15.25 -20.78 0.71
CA ILE A 80 16.14 -21.10 -0.44
C ILE A 80 17.29 -22.00 0.01
N GLU A 81 17.96 -21.70 1.13
CA GLU A 81 19.05 -22.51 1.68
C GLU A 81 18.62 -23.94 2.05
N LYS A 82 17.36 -24.13 2.42
CA LYS A 82 16.78 -25.45 2.70
C LYS A 82 16.27 -26.17 1.45
N GLY A 83 16.44 -25.57 0.28
CA GLY A 83 16.06 -26.13 -1.02
C GLY A 83 14.63 -25.82 -1.45
N ASN A 84 13.91 -24.96 -0.72
CA ASN A 84 12.60 -24.48 -1.14
C ASN A 84 12.78 -23.26 -2.06
N THR A 85 12.79 -23.49 -3.37
CA THR A 85 13.02 -22.43 -4.37
C THR A 85 11.74 -21.78 -4.89
N ASP A 86 10.58 -22.26 -4.46
CA ASP A 86 9.27 -21.88 -5.02
C ASP A 86 8.46 -21.04 -4.02
N VAL A 87 9.07 -20.67 -2.89
CA VAL A 87 8.45 -19.82 -1.87
C VAL A 87 8.15 -18.43 -2.44
N GLN A 88 6.91 -17.99 -2.30
CA GLN A 88 6.47 -16.66 -2.70
C GLN A 88 6.42 -15.71 -1.51
N VAL A 89 6.69 -14.44 -1.75
CA VAL A 89 6.55 -13.38 -0.75
C VAL A 89 5.40 -12.47 -1.18
N VAL A 90 4.57 -12.06 -0.23
CA VAL A 90 3.48 -11.11 -0.49
C VAL A 90 3.61 -9.96 0.49
N HIS A 91 3.79 -8.75 -0.03
CA HIS A 91 3.71 -7.53 0.78
C HIS A 91 2.31 -6.96 0.72
N THR A 92 1.79 -6.55 1.88
CA THR A 92 0.53 -5.84 1.98
C THR A 92 0.59 -4.76 3.06
N GLY A 93 0.06 -3.58 2.73
CA GLY A 93 0.15 -2.39 3.56
C GLY A 93 -1.21 -1.79 3.91
N ARG A 94 -1.16 -0.73 4.71
CA ARG A 94 -2.33 0.09 5.03
C ARG A 94 -2.23 1.37 4.25
N MET A 95 -3.27 1.67 3.48
CA MET A 95 -3.35 2.93 2.75
C MET A 95 -3.33 4.11 3.74
N ASN A 96 -2.52 5.11 3.46
CA ASN A 96 -2.38 6.28 4.32
C ASN A 96 -3.58 7.19 4.26
N ASN A 97 -3.93 7.78 5.40
CA ASN A 97 -5.00 8.74 5.53
C ASN A 97 -4.88 9.93 4.55
N LYS A 98 -3.66 10.41 4.24
CA LYS A 98 -3.44 11.44 3.21
C LYS A 98 -3.79 10.93 1.81
N THR A 99 -3.27 9.76 1.43
CA THR A 99 -3.58 9.13 0.15
C THR A 99 -5.07 8.81 0.03
N ILE A 100 -5.71 8.31 1.09
CA ILE A 100 -7.17 8.08 1.14
C ILE A 100 -7.91 9.40 0.96
N ALA A 101 -7.54 10.44 1.71
CA ALA A 101 -8.22 11.73 1.64
C ALA A 101 -8.09 12.34 0.24
N MET A 102 -6.88 12.31 -0.34
CA MET A 102 -6.66 12.85 -1.69
C MET A 102 -7.33 12.00 -2.76
N ALA A 103 -7.21 10.67 -2.73
CA ALA A 103 -7.91 9.79 -3.67
C ALA A 103 -9.42 10.00 -3.62
N THR A 104 -9.98 10.17 -2.41
CA THR A 104 -11.42 10.47 -2.24
C THR A 104 -11.78 11.88 -2.71
N ALA A 105 -10.86 12.84 -2.62
CA ALA A 105 -11.07 14.22 -3.07
C ALA A 105 -10.71 14.43 -4.55
N MET A 106 -10.17 13.42 -5.23
CA MET A 106 -9.70 13.50 -6.62
C MET A 106 -10.78 14.00 -7.59
N PRO A 107 -12.06 13.59 -7.48
CA PRO A 107 -13.12 14.11 -8.33
C PRO A 107 -13.32 15.63 -8.18
N VAL A 108 -13.06 16.20 -7.01
CA VAL A 108 -13.15 17.66 -6.80
C VAL A 108 -12.00 18.38 -7.51
N LEU A 109 -10.81 17.78 -7.55
CA LEU A 109 -9.68 18.31 -8.32
C LEU A 109 -9.93 18.18 -9.82
N ALA A 110 -10.50 17.06 -10.27
CA ALA A 110 -10.90 16.84 -11.65
C ALA A 110 -11.90 17.89 -12.12
N GLU A 111 -12.95 18.14 -11.32
CA GLU A 111 -13.93 19.22 -11.56
C GLU A 111 -13.25 20.59 -11.63
N ALA A 112 -12.38 20.91 -10.66
CA ALA A 112 -11.63 22.18 -10.66
C ALA A 112 -10.75 22.34 -11.92
N ALA A 113 -10.15 21.25 -12.39
CA ALA A 113 -9.30 21.22 -13.59
C ALA A 113 -10.10 21.03 -14.90
N GLY A 114 -11.41 20.81 -14.85
CA GLY A 114 -12.22 20.52 -16.03
C GLY A 114 -11.78 19.24 -16.76
N LEU A 115 -11.33 18.25 -15.99
CA LEU A 115 -10.85 16.95 -16.47
C LEU A 115 -11.80 15.83 -16.04
N ASN A 116 -11.76 14.70 -16.74
CA ASN A 116 -12.29 13.46 -16.17
C ASN A 116 -11.37 12.98 -15.04
N GLU A 117 -11.92 12.25 -14.06
CA GLU A 117 -11.14 11.72 -12.94
C GLU A 117 -9.96 10.86 -13.39
N GLU A 118 -10.18 9.97 -14.36
CA GLU A 118 -9.15 9.07 -14.92
C GLU A 118 -8.00 9.84 -15.59
N ASP A 119 -8.28 11.04 -16.13
CA ASP A 119 -7.28 11.84 -16.82
C ASP A 119 -6.34 12.57 -15.85
N VAL A 120 -6.74 12.74 -14.57
CA VAL A 120 -5.95 13.48 -13.58
C VAL A 120 -4.60 12.82 -13.37
N ILE A 121 -4.56 11.49 -13.18
CA ILE A 121 -3.31 10.75 -12.91
C ILE A 121 -2.35 10.69 -14.11
N HIS A 122 -2.86 10.94 -15.32
CA HIS A 122 -2.07 10.96 -16.56
C HIS A 122 -1.70 12.36 -17.00
N THR A 123 -2.24 13.39 -16.34
CA THR A 123 -1.95 14.78 -16.64
C THR A 123 -0.74 15.24 -15.82
N PRO A 124 0.26 15.89 -16.44
CA PRO A 124 1.38 16.45 -15.70
C PRO A 124 0.92 17.42 -14.62
N ASP A 125 1.50 17.37 -13.43
CA ASP A 125 1.14 18.24 -12.30
C ASP A 125 1.12 19.73 -12.71
N THR A 126 2.10 20.19 -13.48
CA THR A 126 2.13 21.57 -14.00
C THR A 126 0.92 21.93 -14.87
N LYS A 127 0.39 20.96 -15.63
CA LYS A 127 -0.80 21.17 -16.46
C LYS A 127 -2.07 21.16 -15.62
N ILE A 128 -2.15 20.35 -14.56
CA ILE A 128 -3.27 20.39 -13.61
C ILE A 128 -3.35 21.77 -12.96
N HIS A 129 -2.23 22.29 -12.46
CA HIS A 129 -2.17 23.64 -11.87
C HIS A 129 -2.64 24.72 -12.86
N GLN A 130 -2.16 24.66 -14.11
CA GLN A 130 -2.60 25.57 -15.17
C GLN A 130 -4.12 25.49 -15.41
N LEU A 131 -4.67 24.29 -15.52
CA LEU A 131 -6.10 24.10 -15.80
C LEU A 131 -6.99 24.60 -14.67
N VAL A 132 -6.60 24.36 -13.42
CA VAL A 132 -7.31 24.86 -12.24
C VAL A 132 -7.31 26.40 -12.21
N GLU A 133 -6.18 27.03 -12.57
CA GLU A 133 -6.07 28.49 -12.67
C GLU A 133 -6.90 29.05 -13.84
N GLU A 134 -6.94 28.36 -14.98
CA GLU A 134 -7.70 28.75 -16.17
C GLU A 134 -9.23 28.66 -15.96
N ASN A 135 -9.69 27.60 -15.29
CA ASN A 135 -11.13 27.35 -15.10
C ASN A 135 -11.75 28.18 -13.98
N GLN A 136 -10.97 28.56 -12.96
CA GLN A 136 -11.41 29.41 -11.85
C GLN A 136 -12.70 28.91 -11.16
N VAL A 137 -12.82 27.59 -10.97
CA VAL A 137 -14.00 26.99 -10.34
C VAL A 137 -14.18 27.56 -8.93
N ASP A 138 -15.41 27.99 -8.63
CA ASP A 138 -15.78 28.40 -7.28
C ASP A 138 -16.05 27.16 -6.41
N LEU A 139 -15.00 26.61 -5.82
CA LEU A 139 -15.10 25.47 -4.90
C LEU A 139 -16.01 25.75 -3.71
N LYS A 140 -16.14 27.01 -3.29
CA LYS A 140 -17.05 27.37 -2.22
C LYS A 140 -18.49 27.21 -2.69
N ALA A 141 -18.84 27.68 -3.89
CA ALA A 141 -20.17 27.46 -4.47
C ALA A 141 -20.44 25.97 -4.68
N LEU A 142 -19.46 25.22 -5.21
CA LEU A 142 -19.55 23.78 -5.45
C LEU A 142 -19.85 22.99 -4.16
N ILE A 143 -19.17 23.31 -3.05
CA ILE A 143 -19.45 22.70 -1.74
C ILE A 143 -20.91 22.92 -1.33
N HIS A 144 -21.41 24.15 -1.41
CA HIS A 144 -22.78 24.48 -1.00
C HIS A 144 -23.81 23.78 -1.88
N GLU A 145 -23.57 23.69 -3.19
CA GLU A 145 -24.45 23.00 -4.14
C GLU A 145 -24.57 21.51 -3.82
N ILE A 146 -23.44 20.81 -3.70
CA ILE A 146 -23.40 19.36 -3.44
C ILE A 146 -23.98 19.02 -2.06
N GLU A 147 -23.74 19.86 -1.05
CA GLU A 147 -24.28 19.63 0.30
C GLU A 147 -25.78 19.89 0.40
N ALA A 148 -26.32 20.76 -0.45
CA ALA A 148 -27.75 21.03 -0.51
C ALA A 148 -28.52 19.93 -1.26
N ASP A 149 -27.86 19.17 -2.14
CA ASP A 149 -28.49 18.11 -2.93
C ASP A 149 -28.26 16.70 -2.35
N PRO A 150 -29.28 16.07 -1.72
CA PRO A 150 -29.17 14.73 -1.16
C PRO A 150 -29.03 13.62 -2.21
N THR A 151 -29.22 13.90 -3.50
CA THR A 151 -29.03 12.94 -4.59
C THR A 151 -27.56 12.81 -5.00
N MET A 152 -26.70 13.78 -4.66
CA MET A 152 -25.27 13.81 -4.97
C MET A 152 -24.41 13.07 -3.91
N GLN A 153 -24.85 11.89 -3.47
CA GLN A 153 -24.21 11.17 -2.34
C GLN A 153 -22.73 10.87 -2.57
N ASP A 154 -22.36 10.49 -3.80
CA ASP A 154 -20.98 10.18 -4.16
C ASP A 154 -20.09 11.43 -4.07
N MET A 155 -20.57 12.55 -4.61
CA MET A 155 -19.86 13.83 -4.50
C MET A 155 -19.82 14.37 -3.06
N GLN A 156 -20.82 14.09 -2.23
CA GLN A 156 -20.76 14.41 -0.80
C GLN A 156 -19.67 13.64 -0.05
N VAL A 157 -19.30 12.43 -0.49
CA VAL A 157 -18.12 11.73 0.05
C VAL A 157 -16.85 12.52 -0.31
N CYS A 158 -16.75 12.99 -1.54
CA CYS A 158 -15.63 13.78 -2.04
C CYS A 158 -15.48 15.12 -1.31
N ILE A 159 -16.59 15.85 -1.09
CA ILE A 159 -16.61 17.10 -0.31
C ILE A 159 -16.21 16.87 1.15
N ARG A 160 -16.66 15.77 1.76
CA ARG A 160 -16.21 15.41 3.12
C ARG A 160 -14.71 15.15 3.18
N ALA A 161 -14.13 14.56 2.12
CA ALA A 161 -12.69 14.37 2.02
C ALA A 161 -11.94 15.70 1.88
N LEU A 162 -12.39 16.61 1.00
CA LEU A 162 -11.85 17.97 0.90
C LEU A 162 -11.89 18.69 2.26
N ARG A 163 -13.03 18.66 2.97
CA ARG A 163 -13.15 19.25 4.31
C ARG A 163 -12.16 18.66 5.32
N ARG A 164 -11.83 17.36 5.23
CA ARG A 164 -10.81 16.72 6.08
C ARG A 164 -9.41 17.20 5.72
N ILE A 165 -9.10 17.34 4.44
CA ILE A 165 -7.84 17.93 3.96
C ILE A 165 -7.67 19.34 4.51
N CYS A 166 -8.70 20.20 4.35
CA CYS A 166 -8.68 21.57 4.89
C CYS A 166 -8.42 21.59 6.39
N LYS A 167 -9.15 20.77 7.17
CA LYS A 167 -8.95 20.67 8.63
C LYS A 167 -7.54 20.22 9.00
N ALA A 168 -6.97 19.26 8.27
CA ALA A 168 -5.60 18.80 8.49
C ALA A 168 -4.56 19.91 8.23
N ARG A 169 -4.86 20.87 7.36
CA ARG A 169 -4.05 22.06 7.05
C ARG A 169 -4.43 23.29 7.88
N ASN A 170 -5.27 23.15 8.90
CA ASN A 170 -5.81 24.24 9.73
C ASN A 170 -6.60 25.31 8.94
N VAL A 171 -7.16 24.94 7.80
CA VAL A 171 -8.06 25.78 7.00
C VAL A 171 -9.51 25.44 7.36
N ASN A 172 -10.30 26.46 7.70
CA ASN A 172 -11.73 26.27 7.98
C ASN A 172 -12.54 26.31 6.68
N PRO A 173 -13.10 25.18 6.20
CA PRO A 173 -13.76 25.13 4.90
C PRO A 173 -15.03 25.99 4.81
N ASP A 174 -15.66 26.33 5.95
CA ASP A 174 -16.89 27.12 5.96
C ASP A 174 -16.61 28.63 5.80
N THR A 175 -15.42 29.07 6.20
CA THR A 175 -15.04 30.50 6.15
C THR A 175 -13.99 30.82 5.10
N ALA A 176 -13.25 29.82 4.62
CA ALA A 176 -12.25 29.97 3.57
C ALA A 176 -12.85 30.59 2.29
N SER A 177 -12.01 31.32 1.57
CA SER A 177 -12.25 31.72 0.20
C SER A 177 -12.11 30.53 -0.75
N SER A 178 -12.69 30.63 -1.96
CA SER A 178 -12.51 29.57 -2.97
C SER A 178 -11.04 29.34 -3.31
N SER A 179 -10.24 30.42 -3.43
CA SER A 179 -8.80 30.32 -3.68
C SER A 179 -8.06 29.56 -2.58
N GLU A 180 -8.36 29.82 -1.30
CA GLU A 180 -7.74 29.07 -0.19
C GLU A 180 -8.10 27.58 -0.22
N LEU A 181 -9.34 27.23 -0.61
CA LEU A 181 -9.77 25.84 -0.78
C LEU A 181 -9.01 25.16 -1.92
N VAL A 182 -8.88 25.84 -3.06
CA VAL A 182 -8.14 25.36 -4.24
C VAL A 182 -6.66 25.16 -3.92
N GLU A 183 -6.03 26.15 -3.29
CA GLU A 183 -4.63 26.07 -2.88
C GLU A 183 -4.40 24.91 -1.91
N THR A 184 -5.31 24.71 -0.96
CA THR A 184 -5.24 23.59 -0.01
C THR A 184 -5.36 22.22 -0.70
N LEU A 185 -6.25 22.10 -1.68
CA LEU A 185 -6.44 20.87 -2.45
C LEU A 185 -5.22 20.57 -3.32
N LEU A 186 -4.67 21.57 -4.02
CA LEU A 186 -3.46 21.43 -4.83
C LEU A 186 -2.23 21.13 -3.98
N ASP A 187 -2.11 21.75 -2.81
CA ASP A 187 -1.05 21.46 -1.85
C ASP A 187 -1.13 20.02 -1.33
N GLU A 188 -2.33 19.49 -1.06
CA GLU A 188 -2.46 18.06 -0.73
C GLU A 188 -2.14 17.17 -1.93
N TYR A 189 -2.62 17.50 -3.13
CA TYR A 189 -2.34 16.77 -4.37
C TYR A 189 -0.83 16.71 -4.69
N ASN A 190 -0.09 17.78 -4.42
CA ASN A 190 1.36 17.83 -4.63
C ASN A 190 2.14 17.01 -3.60
N ASN A 191 1.53 16.71 -2.44
CA ASN A 191 2.24 16.17 -1.29
C ASN A 191 1.79 14.76 -0.87
N TYR A 192 0.64 14.27 -1.34
CA TYR A 192 0.18 12.94 -0.94
C TYR A 192 1.10 11.84 -1.51
N PRO A 193 1.37 10.77 -0.73
CA PRO A 193 2.13 9.63 -1.21
C PRO A 193 1.44 8.95 -2.40
N ARG A 194 2.17 8.83 -3.52
CA ARG A 194 1.73 8.12 -4.73
C ARG A 194 2.26 6.69 -4.85
N ILE A 195 3.17 6.29 -3.98
CA ILE A 195 3.66 4.92 -3.86
C ILE A 195 2.88 4.19 -2.77
N SER A 196 2.68 2.88 -2.94
CA SER A 196 2.08 2.04 -1.89
C SER A 196 3.13 1.65 -0.84
N THR A 197 2.69 1.45 0.40
CA THR A 197 3.51 0.84 1.45
C THR A 197 4.03 -0.52 1.01
N SER A 198 3.23 -1.32 0.31
CA SER A 198 3.62 -2.65 -0.18
C SER A 198 4.80 -2.59 -1.17
N THR A 199 4.79 -1.60 -2.06
CA THR A 199 5.90 -1.33 -2.99
C THR A 199 7.16 -0.93 -2.26
N LEU A 200 7.06 -0.05 -1.26
CA LEU A 200 8.22 0.33 -0.43
C LEU A 200 8.80 -0.87 0.32
N MET A 201 7.95 -1.76 0.83
CA MET A 201 8.40 -2.98 1.52
C MET A 201 9.13 -3.92 0.57
N LYS A 202 8.62 -4.09 -0.65
CA LYS A 202 9.27 -4.88 -1.69
C LYS A 202 10.65 -4.31 -2.02
N GLU A 203 10.74 -3.02 -2.37
CA GLU A 203 12.02 -2.34 -2.68
C GLU A 203 13.02 -2.48 -1.52
N GLN A 204 12.58 -2.24 -0.29
CA GLN A 204 13.41 -2.35 0.90
C GLN A 204 13.88 -3.79 1.14
N MET A 205 13.03 -4.79 0.95
CA MET A 205 13.39 -6.20 1.11
C MET A 205 14.46 -6.61 0.10
N LEU A 206 14.28 -6.26 -1.18
CA LEU A 206 15.23 -6.59 -2.24
C LEU A 206 16.61 -5.97 -1.94
N GLN A 207 16.63 -4.73 -1.47
CA GLN A 207 17.86 -4.06 -1.05
C GLN A 207 18.52 -4.78 0.14
N ASN A 208 17.75 -5.09 1.19
CA ASN A 208 18.27 -5.74 2.40
C ASN A 208 18.89 -7.12 2.08
N VAL A 209 18.21 -7.91 1.24
CA VAL A 209 18.71 -9.23 0.81
C VAL A 209 20.00 -9.08 0.01
N ALA A 210 20.06 -8.12 -0.92
CA ALA A 210 21.27 -7.86 -1.70
C ALA A 210 22.46 -7.45 -0.82
N GLU A 211 22.24 -6.54 0.14
CA GLU A 211 23.26 -6.08 1.08
C GLU A 211 23.74 -7.20 1.99
N LYS A 212 22.83 -8.05 2.49
CA LYS A 212 23.16 -9.20 3.31
C LYS A 212 24.03 -10.21 2.56
N LEU A 213 23.61 -10.63 1.36
CA LEU A 213 24.39 -11.56 0.54
C LEU A 213 25.77 -11.00 0.19
N ARG A 214 25.86 -9.68 -0.09
CA ARG A 214 27.13 -9.00 -0.30
C ARG A 214 28.02 -9.04 0.93
N SER A 215 27.46 -8.85 2.12
CA SER A 215 28.18 -8.94 3.40
C SER A 215 28.71 -10.34 3.69
N GLU A 216 28.03 -11.37 3.17
CA GLU A 216 28.44 -12.78 3.23
C GLU A 216 29.47 -13.16 2.16
N GLY A 217 29.90 -12.21 1.32
CA GLY A 217 30.93 -12.42 0.31
C GLY A 217 30.44 -13.09 -0.98
N LYS A 218 29.13 -13.10 -1.23
CA LYS A 218 28.56 -13.58 -2.50
C LYS A 218 28.99 -12.70 -3.67
N SER A 219 29.16 -13.30 -4.84
CA SER A 219 29.45 -12.56 -6.06
C SER A 219 28.21 -11.77 -6.53
N GLU A 220 28.42 -10.68 -7.26
CA GLU A 220 27.33 -9.91 -7.88
C GLU A 220 26.43 -10.76 -8.77
N LYS A 221 26.97 -11.81 -9.40
CA LYS A 221 26.18 -12.76 -10.19
C LYS A 221 25.21 -13.56 -9.31
N GLU A 222 25.69 -14.12 -8.20
CA GLU A 222 24.84 -14.86 -7.25
C GLU A 222 23.80 -13.95 -6.60
N ILE A 223 24.18 -12.72 -6.25
CA ILE A 223 23.26 -11.73 -5.68
C ILE A 223 22.13 -11.44 -6.67
N ASN A 224 22.46 -11.14 -7.93
CA ASN A 224 21.46 -10.84 -8.96
C ASN A 224 20.56 -12.04 -9.27
N GLU A 225 21.08 -13.28 -9.22
CA GLU A 225 20.27 -14.48 -9.39
C GLU A 225 19.25 -14.65 -8.25
N VAL A 226 19.66 -14.44 -7.00
CA VAL A 226 18.76 -14.56 -5.83
C VAL A 226 17.75 -13.42 -5.76
N VAL A 227 18.21 -12.18 -5.95
CA VAL A 227 17.36 -10.97 -5.90
C VAL A 227 16.39 -10.92 -7.07
N GLY A 228 16.83 -11.31 -8.28
CA GLY A 228 15.95 -11.37 -9.45
C GLY A 228 14.84 -12.39 -9.28
N LYS A 229 15.14 -13.57 -8.70
CA LYS A 229 14.11 -14.54 -8.32
C LYS A 229 13.21 -14.01 -7.20
N LEU A 230 13.77 -13.39 -6.17
CA LEU A 230 12.96 -12.81 -5.10
C LEU A 230 11.97 -11.79 -5.67
N ASP A 231 12.42 -10.91 -6.56
CA ASP A 231 11.56 -9.92 -7.22
C ASP A 231 10.44 -10.58 -8.05
N GLU A 232 10.76 -11.61 -8.84
CA GLU A 232 9.79 -12.39 -9.63
C GLU A 232 8.75 -13.11 -8.75
N PHE A 233 9.16 -13.60 -7.58
CA PHE A 233 8.31 -14.33 -6.64
C PHE A 233 7.69 -13.44 -5.55
N THR A 234 7.84 -12.12 -5.67
CA THR A 234 7.26 -11.15 -4.73
C THR A 234 6.08 -10.41 -5.36
N ASP A 235 4.90 -10.66 -4.80
CA ASP A 235 3.67 -9.95 -5.12
C ASP A 235 3.44 -8.76 -4.17
N GLU A 236 2.78 -7.73 -4.70
CA GLU A 236 2.27 -6.59 -3.94
C GLU A 236 0.75 -6.61 -4.01
N GLU A 237 0.09 -6.78 -2.87
CA GLU A 237 -1.36 -6.65 -2.81
C GLU A 237 -1.72 -5.17 -2.57
N PRO A 238 -2.79 -4.65 -3.21
CA PRO A 238 -3.14 -3.24 -3.10
C PRO A 238 -3.37 -2.86 -1.64
N ASP A 239 -2.74 -1.77 -1.22
CA ASP A 239 -2.92 -1.23 0.11
C ASP A 239 -4.39 -0.91 0.33
N SER A 240 -4.96 -1.38 1.44
CA SER A 240 -6.37 -1.13 1.75
C SER A 240 -6.55 -0.56 3.15
N VAL A 241 -7.71 0.06 3.36
CA VAL A 241 -8.14 0.57 4.67
C VAL A 241 -8.38 -0.59 5.66
N ASP A 242 -8.77 -1.75 5.13
CA ASP A 242 -9.23 -2.92 5.90
C ASP A 242 -8.14 -3.96 6.19
N THR A 243 -7.02 -3.94 5.44
CA THR A 243 -5.95 -4.96 5.52
C THR A 243 -5.41 -5.12 6.94
N VAL A 244 -5.24 -4.01 7.67
CA VAL A 244 -4.67 -3.99 9.02
C VAL A 244 -5.73 -4.09 10.12
N THR A 245 -6.95 -3.61 9.87
CA THR A 245 -8.03 -3.63 10.88
C THR A 245 -8.60 -5.05 11.06
N ASN A 246 -8.59 -5.87 10.00
CA ASN A 246 -9.10 -7.24 10.02
C ASN A 246 -8.05 -8.25 9.54
N PHE A 247 -6.96 -8.44 10.30
CA PHE A 247 -5.96 -9.50 10.07
C PHE A 247 -6.57 -10.90 9.86
N THR A 248 -7.77 -11.14 10.40
CA THR A 248 -8.51 -12.40 10.23
C THR A 248 -9.22 -12.50 8.86
N ASN A 249 -9.58 -11.38 8.23
CA ASN A 249 -10.31 -11.36 6.96
C ASN A 249 -9.40 -11.11 5.75
N SER A 250 -8.28 -10.40 5.94
CA SER A 250 -7.36 -10.08 4.85
C SER A 250 -6.54 -11.28 4.38
N ILE A 251 -6.15 -12.18 5.28
CA ILE A 251 -5.36 -13.37 4.89
C ILE A 251 -6.18 -14.34 4.02
N PRO A 252 -7.42 -14.73 4.37
CA PRO A 252 -8.26 -15.53 3.48
C PRO A 252 -8.48 -14.88 2.11
N MET A 253 -8.61 -13.55 2.04
CA MET A 253 -8.78 -12.82 0.77
C MET A 253 -7.51 -12.83 -0.08
N ILE A 254 -6.34 -12.53 0.50
CA ILE A 254 -5.04 -12.60 -0.18
C ILE A 254 -4.77 -14.03 -0.69
N LEU A 255 -5.06 -15.04 0.14
CA LEU A 255 -4.94 -16.44 -0.27
C LEU A 255 -5.95 -16.81 -1.37
N SER A 256 -7.18 -16.29 -1.31
CA SER A 256 -8.23 -16.53 -2.30
C SER A 256 -7.92 -15.91 -3.65
N ASP A 257 -7.54 -14.63 -3.68
CA ASP A 257 -7.16 -13.92 -4.90
C ASP A 257 -5.97 -14.61 -5.59
N LYS A 258 -5.04 -15.13 -4.77
CA LYS A 258 -3.90 -15.90 -5.25
C LYS A 258 -4.29 -17.27 -5.82
N LEU A 259 -5.19 -18.00 -5.17
CA LEU A 259 -5.73 -19.25 -5.71
C LEU A 259 -6.43 -18.98 -7.05
N ILE A 260 -7.21 -17.91 -7.16
CA ILE A 260 -7.86 -17.53 -8.41
C ILE A 260 -6.82 -17.18 -9.50
N LYS A 261 -5.79 -16.38 -9.18
CA LYS A 261 -4.67 -16.07 -10.09
C LYS A 261 -3.92 -17.33 -10.57
N ASN A 262 -3.82 -18.35 -9.72
CA ASN A 262 -3.23 -19.65 -10.05
C ASN A 262 -4.18 -20.61 -10.79
N GLY A 263 -5.36 -20.13 -11.22
CA GLY A 263 -6.29 -20.87 -12.08
C GLY A 263 -7.33 -21.71 -11.34
N TYR A 264 -7.46 -21.57 -10.01
CA TYR A 264 -8.54 -22.19 -9.25
C TYR A 264 -9.85 -21.43 -9.46
N ASN A 265 -10.98 -22.14 -9.49
CA ASN A 265 -12.28 -21.51 -9.70
C ASN A 265 -12.71 -20.70 -8.47
N ALA A 266 -13.21 -19.48 -8.68
CA ALA A 266 -13.70 -18.59 -7.62
C ALA A 266 -14.79 -19.25 -6.75
N ASP A 267 -15.64 -20.10 -7.33
CA ASP A 267 -16.67 -20.84 -6.58
C ASP A 267 -16.05 -21.87 -5.62
N GLU A 268 -14.96 -22.54 -6.02
CA GLU A 268 -14.25 -23.52 -5.19
C GLU A 268 -13.48 -22.82 -4.07
N VAL A 269 -12.89 -21.66 -4.38
CA VAL A 269 -12.16 -20.81 -3.44
C VAL A 269 -13.09 -20.16 -2.41
N GLY A 270 -14.30 -19.75 -2.81
CA GLY A 270 -15.32 -19.20 -1.93
C GLY A 270 -15.82 -20.20 -0.88
N VAL A 271 -15.99 -21.48 -1.25
CA VAL A 271 -16.39 -22.56 -0.31
C VAL A 271 -15.28 -22.86 0.71
N MET A 272 -14.01 -22.69 0.33
CA MET A 272 -12.86 -22.86 1.24
C MET A 272 -12.70 -21.74 2.28
N SER A 273 -13.33 -20.58 2.07
CA SER A 273 -13.24 -19.40 2.94
C SER A 273 -14.33 -19.30 4.02
N THR A 274 -15.36 -20.16 4.00
CA THR A 274 -16.53 -20.07 4.90
C THR A 274 -16.62 -21.13 6.01
N GLU A 275 -15.60 -21.97 6.19
CA GLU A 275 -15.52 -22.98 7.27
C GLU A 275 -14.24 -22.84 8.11
#